data_AF-X1BR99-F1
#
_entry.id   AF-X1BR99-F1
#
_cell.length_a   1.000
_cell.length_b   1.000
_cell.length_c   1.000
_cell.angle_alpha   90.00
_cell.angle_beta   90.00
_cell.angle_gamma   90.00
#
_symmetry.space_group_name_H-M   'P 1'
#
loop_
_entity.id
_entity.type
_entity.pdbx_description
1 polymer ?
#
loop_
_entity_poly.entity_id
_entity_poly.type
_entity_poly.pdbx_seq_one_letter_code
_entity_poly.pdbx_strand_id
1 'polypeptide(L)'
;MRKCPSSFRIKARNPKNDLIAGENILIITTFPGMQTVDLDTWEPRPATKQEYYDGVTILDALENLHYMSNYTPYFGYEGISPV
;
A
#
# COMPACT_ATOMS: atom_id res chain seq x y z
N MET A 1 -3.33 25.83 12.61
CA MET A 1 -3.03 24.77 13.60
C MET A 1 -4.14 24.49 14.61
N ARG A 2 -4.88 25.47 15.18
CA ARG A 2 -5.94 25.20 16.18
C ARG A 2 -7.16 24.40 15.70
N LYS A 3 -7.35 24.25 14.38
CA LYS A 3 -8.45 23.46 13.77
C LYS A 3 -8.02 22.04 13.38
N CYS A 4 -6.72 21.75 13.38
CA CYS A 4 -6.23 20.42 13.04
C CYS A 4 -6.34 19.54 14.29
N PRO A 5 -7.04 18.39 14.24
CA PRO A 5 -7.11 17.51 15.40
C PRO A 5 -5.72 16.93 15.70
N SER A 6 -5.42 16.75 16.99
CA SER A 6 -4.17 16.10 17.43
C SER A 6 -4.15 14.61 17.11
N SER A 7 -5.33 13.98 16.99
CA SER A 7 -5.50 12.62 16.53
C SER A 7 -6.86 12.42 15.85
N PHE A 8 -6.94 11.49 14.90
CA PHE A 8 -8.17 11.16 14.20
C PHE A 8 -8.19 9.69 13.77
N ARG A 9 -9.40 9.16 13.55
CA ARG A 9 -9.61 7.76 13.16
C ARG A 9 -9.60 7.59 11.65
N ILE A 10 -8.78 6.66 11.16
CA ILE A 10 -8.81 6.16 9.78
C ILE A 10 -9.56 4.83 9.80
N LYS A 11 -10.68 4.76 9.08
CA LYS A 11 -11.54 3.59 9.06
C LYS A 11 -11.06 2.56 8.04
N ALA A 12 -11.00 1.30 8.45
CA ALA A 12 -10.78 0.16 7.59
C ALA A 12 -12.11 -0.53 7.23
N ARG A 13 -12.06 -1.45 6.25
CA ARG A 13 -13.21 -2.29 5.90
C ARG A 13 -13.65 -3.18 7.08
N ASN A 14 -12.68 -3.73 7.81
CA ASN A 14 -12.93 -4.43 9.07
C ASN A 14 -12.56 -3.49 10.23
N PRO A 15 -13.51 -3.09 11.09
CA PRO A 15 -13.25 -2.14 12.17
C PRO A 15 -12.14 -2.55 13.15
N LYS A 16 -11.81 -3.84 13.22
CA LYS A 16 -10.67 -4.33 14.02
C LYS A 16 -9.31 -3.80 13.54
N ASN A 17 -9.24 -3.34 12.28
CA ASN A 17 -8.06 -2.79 11.63
C ASN A 17 -8.11 -1.25 11.53
N ASP A 18 -9.06 -0.58 12.21
CA ASP A 18 -9.09 0.89 12.26
C ASP A 18 -7.80 1.42 12.91
N LEU A 19 -7.27 2.52 12.36
CA LEU A 19 -6.08 3.18 12.89
C LEU A 19 -6.45 4.52 13.55
N ILE A 20 -5.69 4.91 14.57
CA ILE A 20 -5.72 6.26 15.12
C ILE A 20 -4.44 6.95 14.65
N ALA A 21 -4.57 7.89 13.71
CA ALA A 21 -3.44 8.69 13.24
C ALA A 21 -3.27 9.89 14.18
N GLY A 22 -2.06 10.05 14.71
CA GLY A 22 -1.74 10.98 15.80
C GLY A 22 -1.33 10.23 17.07
N GLU A 23 -0.87 10.96 18.08
CA GLU A 23 -0.37 10.41 19.37
C GLU A 23 1.00 9.68 19.26
N ASN A 24 1.31 8.78 20.19
CA ASN A 24 2.58 8.03 20.27
C ASN A 24 2.44 6.64 19.63
N ILE A 25 2.24 6.59 18.31
CA ILE A 25 2.02 5.36 17.53
C ILE A 25 2.99 5.28 16.34
N LEU A 26 3.45 4.07 16.02
CA LEU A 26 4.16 3.76 14.77
C LEU A 26 3.19 3.10 13.79
N ILE A 27 2.98 3.74 12.64
CA ILE A 27 2.18 3.18 11.54
C ILE A 27 3.12 2.88 10.38
N ILE A 28 3.25 1.60 10.05
CA ILE A 28 4.01 1.12 8.89
C ILE A 28 3.05 0.93 7.72
N THR A 29 3.41 1.49 6.57
CA THR A 29 2.66 1.43 5.32
C THR A 29 3.57 1.10 4.15
N THR A 30 2.97 0.65 3.06
CA THR A 30 3.61 0.54 1.75
C THR A 30 3.78 1.90 1.09
N PHE A 31 4.71 1.95 0.15
CA PHE A 31 4.77 2.97 -0.89
C PHE A 31 4.68 2.27 -2.25
N PRO A 32 3.82 2.74 -3.17
CA PRO A 32 3.60 2.05 -4.43
C PRO A 32 4.78 2.27 -5.39
N GLY A 33 5.18 1.21 -6.10
CA GLY A 33 6.16 1.31 -7.18
C GLY A 33 5.50 1.73 -8.49
N MET A 34 6.16 2.55 -9.31
CA MET A 34 5.66 2.82 -10.67
C MET A 34 5.53 1.54 -11.50
N GLN A 35 6.48 0.62 -11.30
CA GLN A 35 6.66 -0.63 -12.03
C GLN A 35 7.30 -1.68 -11.11
N THR A 36 7.35 -2.93 -11.57
CA THR A 36 8.21 -3.98 -10.97
C THR A 36 9.51 -4.10 -11.77
N VAL A 37 10.41 -4.97 -11.32
CA VAL A 37 11.72 -5.20 -11.93
C VAL A 37 11.78 -6.62 -12.50
N ASP A 38 12.34 -6.76 -13.69
CA ASP A 38 12.75 -8.04 -14.24
C ASP A 38 14.03 -8.52 -13.52
N LEU A 39 14.01 -9.70 -12.91
CA LEU A 39 15.09 -10.14 -12.01
C LEU A 39 16.36 -10.62 -12.75
N ASP A 40 16.28 -10.89 -14.04
CA ASP A 40 17.43 -11.29 -14.85
C ASP A 40 18.17 -10.05 -15.40
N THR A 41 17.42 -9.03 -15.81
CA THR A 41 17.94 -7.82 -16.48
C THR A 41 18.03 -6.59 -15.57
N TRP A 42 17.31 -6.59 -14.45
CA TRP A 42 17.13 -5.44 -13.55
C TRP A 42 16.43 -4.22 -14.15
N GLU A 43 15.85 -4.37 -15.34
CA GLU A 43 15.13 -3.29 -16.00
C GLU A 43 13.68 -3.17 -15.49
N PRO A 44 13.11 -1.95 -15.42
CA PRO A 44 11.71 -1.75 -15.06
C PRO A 44 10.76 -2.36 -16.09
N ARG A 45 9.71 -3.03 -15.61
CA ARG A 45 8.62 -3.54 -16.46
C ARG A 45 7.27 -3.42 -15.77
N PRO A 46 6.17 -3.37 -16.54
CA PRO A 46 4.84 -3.56 -15.97
C PRO A 46 4.76 -4.89 -15.21
N ALA A 47 4.10 -4.88 -14.05
CA ALA A 47 3.72 -6.12 -13.40
C ALA A 47 2.62 -6.80 -14.22
N THR A 48 2.54 -8.11 -14.17
CA THR A 48 1.37 -8.85 -14.65
C THR A 48 0.20 -8.65 -13.69
N LYS A 49 -1.02 -8.96 -14.15
CA LYS A 49 -2.20 -8.95 -13.28
C LYS A 49 -2.04 -9.89 -12.09
N GLN A 50 -1.45 -11.06 -12.31
CA GLN A 50 -1.22 -12.05 -11.25
C GLN A 50 -0.23 -11.53 -10.20
N GLU A 51 0.92 -10.99 -10.64
CA GLU A 51 1.93 -10.42 -9.73
C GLU A 51 1.36 -9.26 -8.89
N TYR A 52 0.45 -8.46 -9.46
CA TYR A 52 -0.24 -7.42 -8.72
C TYR A 52 -1.06 -8.01 -7.56
N TYR A 53 -1.92 -9.01 -7.83
CA TYR A 53 -2.75 -9.61 -6.81
C TYR A 53 -1.94 -10.38 -5.77
N ASP A 54 -0.92 -11.12 -6.20
CA ASP A 54 -0.01 -11.83 -5.29
C ASP A 54 0.69 -10.85 -4.36
N GLY A 55 1.15 -9.70 -4.88
CA GLY A 55 1.72 -8.65 -4.05
C GLY A 55 0.73 -8.09 -3.03
N VAL A 56 -0.52 -7.83 -3.41
CA VAL A 56 -1.58 -7.43 -2.44
C VAL A 56 -1.79 -8.51 -1.38
N THR A 57 -1.87 -9.78 -1.77
CA THR A 57 -2.06 -10.90 -0.83
C THR A 57 -0.89 -11.03 0.14
N ILE A 58 0.35 -10.93 -0.34
CA ILE A 58 1.55 -10.97 0.51
C ILE A 58 1.51 -9.81 1.52
N LEU A 59 1.21 -8.60 1.05
CA LEU A 59 1.17 -7.40 1.90
C LEU A 59 0.06 -7.47 2.96
N ASP A 60 -1.13 -7.93 2.62
CA ASP A 60 -2.25 -8.13 3.56
C ASP A 60 -1.93 -9.18 4.64
N ALA A 61 -1.06 -10.14 4.33
CA ALA A 61 -0.62 -11.16 5.28
C ALA A 61 0.47 -10.69 6.26
N LEU A 62 1.08 -9.51 6.04
CA LEU A 62 2.14 -9.00 6.91
C LEU A 62 1.55 -8.42 8.21
N GLU A 63 1.84 -9.06 9.35
CA GLU A 63 1.36 -8.62 10.67
C GLU A 63 1.75 -7.19 11.04
N ASN A 64 2.89 -6.72 10.53
CA ASN A 64 3.42 -5.39 10.82
C ASN A 64 3.03 -4.34 9.76
N LEU A 65 2.24 -4.69 8.75
CA LEU A 65 1.73 -3.72 7.78
C LEU A 65 0.35 -3.24 8.22
N HIS A 66 0.25 -1.97 8.59
CA HIS A 66 -0.94 -1.43 9.25
C HIS A 66 -1.92 -0.79 8.25
N TYR A 67 -1.39 -0.30 7.13
CA TYR A 67 -2.13 0.44 6.11
C TYR A 67 -1.54 0.11 4.72
N MET A 68 -2.42 -0.09 3.74
CA MET A 68 -2.04 -0.19 2.33
C MET A 68 -2.34 1.14 1.65
N SER A 69 -1.31 1.80 1.11
CA SER A 69 -1.50 3.04 0.37
C SER A 69 -2.24 2.81 -0.95
N ASN A 70 -2.77 3.87 -1.52
CA ASN A 70 -3.30 3.85 -2.88
C ASN A 70 -2.27 3.24 -3.86
N TYR A 71 -2.79 2.51 -4.86
CA TYR A 71 -2.00 1.89 -5.93
C TYR A 71 -0.93 0.90 -5.45
N THR A 72 -1.16 0.22 -4.33
CA THR A 72 -0.26 -0.81 -3.82
C THR A 72 -0.58 -2.18 -4.46
N PRO A 73 0.43 -2.96 -4.90
CA PRO A 73 1.87 -2.67 -4.82
C PRO A 73 2.42 -1.77 -5.95
N TYR A 74 1.72 -1.68 -7.08
CA TYR A 74 2.18 -0.94 -8.25
C TYR A 74 1.15 0.05 -8.78
N PHE A 75 1.57 1.10 -9.51
CA PHE A 75 0.65 2.09 -10.11
C PHE A 75 -0.35 1.49 -11.12
N GLY A 76 -0.07 0.27 -11.59
CA GLY A 76 -0.95 -0.54 -12.40
C GLY A 76 -0.30 -1.89 -12.71
N TYR A 77 -0.90 -2.61 -13.63
CA TYR A 77 -0.33 -3.81 -14.24
C TYR A 77 -0.56 -3.74 -15.75
N GLU A 78 0.04 -4.66 -16.49
CA GLU A 78 -0.06 -4.74 -17.95
C GLU A 78 -1.51 -4.54 -18.46
N GLY A 79 -1.67 -3.72 -19.49
CA GLY A 79 -2.99 -3.41 -20.06
C GLY A 79 -3.84 -2.41 -19.27
N ILE A 80 -3.39 -1.97 -18.09
CA ILE A 80 -4.01 -0.87 -17.33
C ILE A 80 -3.04 0.30 -17.31
N SER A 81 -3.48 1.45 -17.84
CA SER A 81 -2.64 2.67 -17.82
C SER A 81 -2.30 3.03 -16.38
N PRO A 82 -1.02 3.36 -16.08
CA PRO A 82 -0.70 4.00 -14.81
C PRO A 82 -1.49 5.31 -14.71
N VAL A 83 -2.03 5.58 -13.53
CA VAL A 83 -2.76 6.81 -13.17
C VAL A 83 -1.84 7.90 -12.68
#